data_AF-A0A382ES12-F1
#
_entry.id   AF-A0A382ES12-F1
#
_cell.length_a   1.000
_cell.length_b   1.000
_cell.length_c   1.000
_cell.angle_alpha   90.00
_cell.angle_beta   90.00
_cell.angle_gamma   90.00
#
_symmetry.space_group_name_H-M   'P 1'
#
loop_
_entity.id
_entity.type
_entity.pdbx_description
1 polymer ?
#
loop_
_entity_poly.entity_id
_entity_poly.type
_entity_poly.pdbx_seq_one_letter_code
_entity_poly.pdbx_strand_id
1 'polypeptide(L)'
;MINTSYILYEIERIEEVNKVKCTPINFAPDTKYKHEFGETSIIDLDDKNINWCKEKNSSQVITLIAEKKELEKNIDNIGSSSKLENQLDFVRNTIVHFSNWFSNNGFPLNVDTLSFSQQPERKFKYQEYEEFFNGFLTDSNANPGEVKEVLNNDPFWENSSEYLKNARRKAGLTVSELKAHPGFTWIDPKGTAKD
;
A
#
# COMPACT_ATOMS: atom_id res chain seq x y z
N MET A 1 -6.71 2.85 16.68
CA MET A 1 -5.71 3.77 17.27
C MET A 1 -5.40 4.78 16.20
N ILE A 2 -5.66 6.07 16.44
CA ILE A 2 -5.51 7.12 15.41
C ILE A 2 -4.02 7.36 15.18
N ASN A 3 -3.62 7.44 13.93
CA ASN A 3 -2.24 7.71 13.57
C ASN A 3 -1.88 9.15 13.96
N THR A 4 -0.79 9.32 14.71
CA THR A 4 -0.37 10.65 15.21
C THR A 4 0.61 11.36 14.27
N SER A 5 0.98 10.72 13.17
CA SER A 5 1.89 11.26 12.18
C SER A 5 1.64 10.65 10.81
N TYR A 6 1.83 11.47 9.78
CA TYR A 6 1.81 11.11 8.38
C TYR A 6 3.07 11.65 7.71
N ILE A 7 3.49 11.09 6.58
CA ILE A 7 4.68 11.54 5.85
C ILE A 7 4.26 11.97 4.45
N LEU A 8 4.47 13.23 4.11
CA LEU A 8 4.32 13.69 2.74
C LEU A 8 5.58 13.34 1.95
N TYR A 9 5.43 12.54 0.90
CA TYR A 9 6.52 12.16 0.00
C TYR A 9 6.49 13.03 -1.26
N GLU A 10 7.58 13.72 -1.54
CA GLU A 10 7.67 14.66 -2.67
C GLU A 10 8.99 14.46 -3.44
N ILE A 11 8.98 14.80 -4.73
CA ILE A 11 10.23 14.88 -5.50
C ILE A 11 10.82 16.27 -5.33
N GLU A 12 12.07 16.35 -4.87
CA GLU A 12 12.83 17.59 -4.72
C GLU A 12 14.10 17.51 -5.57
N ARG A 13 14.39 18.54 -6.37
CA ARG A 13 15.61 18.56 -7.19
C ARG A 13 16.77 19.14 -6.38
N ILE A 14 17.69 18.27 -5.96
CA ILE A 14 18.92 18.63 -5.24
C ILE A 14 20.11 18.33 -6.16
N GLU A 15 20.97 19.33 -6.38
CA GLU A 15 22.22 19.19 -7.16
C GLU A 15 21.99 18.47 -8.51
N GLU A 16 20.92 18.84 -9.20
CA GLU A 16 20.48 18.30 -10.50
C GLU A 16 19.87 16.89 -10.50
N VAL A 17 19.79 16.16 -9.38
CA VAL A 17 19.51 14.71 -9.39
C VAL A 17 18.08 14.27 -9.00
N ASN A 18 17.05 15.11 -8.85
CA ASN A 18 15.81 14.70 -8.12
C ASN A 18 16.16 14.08 -6.74
N LYS A 19 15.25 13.82 -5.81
CA LYS A 19 15.49 13.11 -4.54
C LYS A 19 14.11 13.01 -3.89
N VAL A 20 13.90 12.03 -3.01
CA VAL A 20 12.63 11.95 -2.28
C VAL A 20 12.76 12.74 -1.00
N LYS A 21 11.96 13.80 -0.91
CA LYS A 21 11.75 14.58 0.30
C LYS A 21 10.63 13.93 1.11
N CYS A 22 10.91 13.64 2.38
CA CYS A 22 9.97 13.05 3.31
C CYS A 22 9.68 14.07 4.41
N THR A 23 8.48 14.65 4.39
CA THR A 23 8.07 15.69 5.34
C THR A 23 7.04 15.13 6.32
N PRO A 24 7.40 14.87 7.59
CA PRO A 24 6.42 14.45 8.59
C PRO A 24 5.38 15.54 8.86
N ILE A 25 4.12 15.14 9.04
CA ILE A 25 2.98 15.96 9.44
C ILE A 25 2.47 15.36 10.75
N ASN A 26 2.84 15.99 11.87
CA ASN A 26 2.62 15.46 13.21
C ASN A 26 1.39 16.09 13.85
N PHE A 27 0.66 15.31 14.65
CA PHE A 27 -0.44 15.81 15.44
C PHE A 27 0.07 16.77 16.52
N ALA A 28 -0.41 18.01 16.49
CA ALA A 28 0.02 19.09 17.39
C ALA A 28 -1.22 19.87 17.88
N PRO A 29 -1.95 19.35 18.89
CA PRO A 29 -3.26 19.86 19.30
C PRO A 29 -3.27 21.31 19.76
N ASP A 30 -2.12 21.81 20.23
CA ASP A 30 -1.97 23.16 20.76
C ASP A 30 -1.71 24.20 19.65
N THR A 31 -1.51 23.75 18.41
CA THR A 31 -1.31 24.63 17.25
C THR A 31 -2.65 25.08 16.65
N LYS A 32 -2.59 26.14 15.82
CA LYS A 32 -3.76 26.68 15.10
C LYS A 32 -4.40 25.63 14.19
N TYR A 33 -3.60 24.85 13.48
CA TYR A 33 -4.07 23.88 12.48
C TYR A 33 -4.02 22.42 12.96
N LYS A 34 -3.80 22.22 14.27
CA LYS A 34 -3.72 20.90 14.92
C LYS A 34 -2.64 19.97 14.34
N HIS A 35 -1.73 20.51 13.54
CA HIS A 35 -0.58 19.81 13.00
C HIS A 35 0.65 20.72 12.96
N GLU A 36 1.82 20.10 12.91
CA GLU A 36 3.10 20.75 12.62
C GLU A 36 3.93 19.89 11.67
N PHE A 37 4.85 20.53 10.94
CA PHE A 37 5.80 19.80 10.12
C PHE A 37 7.00 19.37 10.95
N GLY A 38 7.37 18.10 10.86
CA GLY A 38 8.58 17.57 11.47
C GLY A 38 9.83 17.87 10.65
N GLU A 39 10.98 17.40 11.17
CA GLU A 39 12.24 17.46 10.44
C GLU A 39 12.15 16.64 9.16
N THR A 40 12.49 17.27 8.04
CA THR A 40 12.45 16.65 6.73
C THR A 40 13.68 15.77 6.54
N SER A 41 13.48 14.56 6.03
CA SER A 41 14.57 13.69 5.59
C SER A 41 14.58 13.54 4.08
N ILE A 42 15.78 13.29 3.55
CA ILE A 42 16.00 13.06 2.13
C ILE A 42 16.44 11.60 1.94
N ILE A 43 15.74 10.90 1.05
CA ILE A 43 16.03 9.51 0.71
C ILE A 43 16.52 9.44 -0.73
N ASP A 44 17.65 8.75 -0.91
CA ASP A 44 18.14 8.34 -2.21
C ASP A 44 17.47 7.01 -2.59
N LEU A 45 16.67 7.05 -3.65
CA LEU A 45 16.08 5.86 -4.29
C LEU A 45 16.61 5.79 -5.71
N ASP A 46 17.11 4.62 -6.08
CA ASP A 46 17.42 4.28 -7.47
C ASP A 46 16.10 4.27 -8.24
N ASP A 47 16.00 5.09 -9.29
CA ASP A 47 14.80 5.35 -10.08
C ASP A 47 13.68 6.14 -9.37
N LYS A 48 13.89 7.45 -9.30
CA LYS A 48 12.95 8.46 -8.78
C LYS A 48 11.72 8.61 -9.66
N ASN A 49 10.75 7.73 -9.46
CA ASN A 49 9.48 7.84 -10.14
C ASN A 49 8.48 8.58 -9.24
N ILE A 50 7.91 9.67 -9.76
CA ILE A 50 6.76 10.37 -9.17
C ILE A 50 5.60 9.41 -8.83
N ASN A 51 5.51 8.27 -9.54
CA ASN A 51 4.57 7.19 -9.26
C ASN A 51 4.79 6.54 -7.88
N TRP A 52 6.03 6.42 -7.40
CA TRP A 52 6.31 5.89 -6.07
C TRP A 52 5.80 6.85 -4.99
N CYS A 53 6.08 8.16 -5.12
CA CYS A 53 5.53 9.18 -4.22
C CYS A 53 3.99 9.14 -4.24
N LYS A 54 3.41 9.03 -5.43
CA LYS A 54 1.96 8.91 -5.62
C LYS A 54 1.41 7.70 -4.87
N GLU A 55 2.03 6.53 -4.98
CA GLU A 55 1.60 5.30 -4.29
C GLU A 55 1.64 5.45 -2.76
N LYS A 56 2.75 5.98 -2.23
CA LYS A 56 2.92 6.21 -0.78
C LYS A 56 1.94 7.26 -0.24
N ASN A 57 1.74 8.34 -0.97
CA ASN A 57 0.79 9.39 -0.61
C ASN A 57 -0.65 8.88 -0.71
N SER A 58 -1.00 8.11 -1.74
CA SER A 58 -2.35 7.53 -1.92
C SER A 58 -2.71 6.62 -0.74
N SER A 59 -1.79 5.74 -0.33
CA SER A 59 -1.99 4.80 0.78
C SER A 59 -2.31 5.53 2.10
N GLN A 60 -1.68 6.68 2.33
CA GLN A 60 -1.92 7.50 3.52
C GLN A 60 -3.23 8.27 3.45
N VAL A 61 -3.57 8.83 2.28
CA VAL A 61 -4.86 9.50 2.06
C VAL A 61 -6.03 8.57 2.32
N ILE A 62 -5.94 7.31 1.91
CA ILE A 62 -6.96 6.30 2.18
C ILE A 62 -7.15 6.10 3.70
N THR A 63 -6.05 6.00 4.44
CA THR A 63 -6.08 5.87 5.90
C THR A 63 -6.73 7.10 6.55
N LEU A 64 -6.31 8.31 6.13
CA LEU A 64 -6.88 9.58 6.61
C LEU A 64 -8.38 9.69 6.38
N ILE A 65 -8.88 9.26 5.21
CA ILE A 65 -10.31 9.28 4.89
C ILE A 65 -11.09 8.31 5.78
N ALA A 66 -10.54 7.12 6.05
CA ALA A 66 -11.16 6.17 6.96
C ALA A 66 -11.20 6.72 8.40
N GLU A 67 -10.10 7.28 8.89
CA GLU A 67 -10.03 7.92 10.21
C GLU A 67 -10.99 9.10 10.33
N LYS A 68 -11.10 9.94 9.30
CA LYS A 68 -12.06 11.05 9.25
C LYS A 68 -13.48 10.55 9.46
N LYS A 69 -13.89 9.51 8.74
CA LYS A 69 -15.26 8.94 8.86
C LYS A 69 -15.50 8.32 10.22
N GLU A 70 -14.51 7.62 10.78
CA GLU A 70 -14.63 7.04 12.11
C GLU A 70 -14.79 8.13 13.18
N LEU A 71 -14.00 9.21 13.09
CA LEU A 71 -14.08 10.37 13.98
C LEU A 71 -15.43 11.09 13.86
N GLU A 72 -15.90 11.35 12.65
CA GLU A 72 -17.21 11.96 12.40
C GLU A 72 -18.33 11.10 12.99
N LYS A 73 -18.31 9.78 12.74
CA LYS A 73 -19.26 8.84 13.33
C LYS A 73 -19.19 8.81 14.87
N ASN A 74 -18.00 8.88 15.46
CA ASN A 74 -17.85 8.87 16.91
C ASN A 74 -18.41 10.15 17.55
N ILE A 75 -18.16 11.30 16.92
CA ILE A 75 -18.72 12.59 17.34
C ILE A 75 -20.25 12.56 17.26
N ASP A 76 -20.82 12.01 16.18
CA ASP A 76 -22.27 11.89 16.02
C ASP A 76 -22.92 10.98 17.07
N ASN A 77 -22.26 9.87 17.44
CA ASN A 77 -22.84 8.87 18.35
C ASN A 77 -22.63 9.17 19.84
N ILE A 78 -21.46 9.69 20.21
CA ILE A 78 -21.02 9.82 21.61
C ILE A 78 -21.00 11.29 22.04
N GLY A 79 -21.14 12.22 21.10
CA GLY A 79 -20.98 13.64 21.31
C GLY A 79 -19.56 14.11 21.09
N SER A 80 -19.42 15.40 20.84
CA SER A 80 -18.13 16.03 20.58
C SER A 80 -17.32 16.24 21.85
N SER A 81 -16.01 16.09 21.76
CA SER A 81 -15.05 16.53 22.80
C SER A 81 -13.90 17.28 22.15
N SER A 82 -13.26 18.19 22.89
CA SER A 82 -12.12 18.96 22.38
C SER A 82 -11.01 18.06 21.83
N LYS A 83 -10.81 16.88 22.42
CA LYS A 83 -9.86 15.87 21.92
C LYS A 83 -10.28 15.33 20.54
N LEU A 84 -11.54 14.93 20.38
CA LEU A 84 -12.06 14.40 19.12
C LEU A 84 -12.08 15.47 18.03
N GLU A 85 -12.44 16.71 18.36
CA GLU A 85 -12.42 17.84 17.44
C GLU A 85 -10.99 18.16 16.98
N ASN A 86 -10.04 18.25 17.91
CA ASN A 86 -8.64 18.48 17.56
C ASN A 86 -8.09 17.37 16.64
N GLN A 87 -8.47 16.11 16.89
CA GLN A 87 -8.08 14.98 16.03
C GLN A 87 -8.73 15.06 14.64
N LEU A 88 -10.01 15.43 14.57
CA LEU A 88 -10.70 15.58 13.29
C LEU A 88 -10.10 16.73 12.46
N ASP A 89 -9.78 17.85 13.10
CA ASP A 89 -9.12 18.99 12.47
C ASP A 89 -7.71 18.63 11.98
N PHE A 90 -6.95 17.86 12.76
CA PHE A 90 -5.67 17.32 12.33
C PHE A 90 -5.81 16.49 11.05
N VAL A 91 -6.74 15.54 11.02
CA VAL A 91 -6.98 14.69 9.86
C VAL A 91 -7.41 15.52 8.64
N ARG A 92 -8.33 16.47 8.82
CA ARG A 92 -8.80 17.36 7.74
C ARG A 92 -7.65 18.20 7.17
N ASN A 93 -6.85 18.83 8.03
CA ASN A 93 -5.72 19.65 7.59
C ASN A 93 -4.61 18.82 6.93
N THR A 94 -4.40 17.58 7.39
CA THR A 94 -3.44 16.66 6.75
C THR A 94 -3.92 16.26 5.34
N ILE A 95 -5.21 15.97 5.15
CA ILE A 95 -5.79 15.69 3.83
C ILE A 95 -5.57 16.86 2.85
N VAL A 96 -5.63 18.11 3.33
CA VAL A 96 -5.38 19.29 2.49
C VAL A 96 -3.96 19.29 1.93
N HIS A 97 -2.94 18.94 2.74
CA HIS A 97 -1.55 18.86 2.27
C HIS A 97 -1.38 17.85 1.14
N PHE A 98 -1.96 16.65 1.32
CA PHE A 98 -1.95 15.65 0.26
C PHE A 98 -2.72 16.14 -0.98
N SER A 99 -3.92 16.72 -0.81
CA SER A 99 -4.73 17.24 -1.93
C SER A 99 -3.99 18.28 -2.75
N ASN A 100 -3.26 19.19 -2.08
CA ASN A 100 -2.40 20.17 -2.73
C ASN A 100 -1.27 19.50 -3.52
N TRP A 101 -0.59 18.53 -2.91
CA TRP A 101 0.47 17.78 -3.59
C TRP A 101 -0.04 17.08 -4.85
N PHE A 102 -1.14 16.34 -4.76
CA PHE A 102 -1.73 15.63 -5.88
C PHE A 102 -2.14 16.59 -7.01
N SER A 103 -2.74 17.73 -6.67
CA SER A 103 -3.12 18.76 -7.64
C SER A 103 -1.89 19.36 -8.34
N ASN A 104 -0.86 19.72 -7.58
CA ASN A 104 0.38 20.30 -8.11
C ASN A 104 1.15 19.33 -9.03
N ASN A 105 0.95 18.03 -8.87
CA ASN A 105 1.59 16.99 -9.68
C ASN A 105 0.70 16.42 -10.80
N GLY A 106 -0.46 17.06 -11.09
CA GLY A 106 -1.34 16.64 -12.19
C GLY A 106 -2.14 15.37 -11.93
N PHE A 107 -2.33 15.01 -10.66
CA PHE A 107 -3.09 13.84 -10.20
C PHE A 107 -4.27 14.28 -9.30
N PRO A 108 -5.16 15.18 -9.72
CA PRO A 108 -6.15 15.77 -8.82
C PRO A 108 -6.94 14.70 -8.06
N LEU A 109 -6.86 14.74 -6.73
CA LEU A 109 -7.65 13.88 -5.85
C LEU A 109 -9.08 14.39 -5.85
N ASN A 110 -10.00 13.50 -6.19
CA ASN A 110 -11.42 13.81 -6.10
C ASN A 110 -11.95 13.25 -4.77
N VAL A 111 -11.70 13.99 -3.69
CA VAL A 111 -11.88 13.54 -2.30
C VAL A 111 -13.32 13.12 -1.99
N ASP A 112 -14.30 13.73 -2.66
CA ASP A 112 -15.73 13.41 -2.54
C ASP A 112 -16.13 12.13 -3.31
N THR A 113 -15.37 11.75 -4.34
CA THR A 113 -15.57 10.52 -5.13
C THR A 113 -14.55 9.44 -4.85
N LEU A 114 -13.70 9.61 -3.82
CA LEU A 114 -13.03 8.51 -3.13
C LEU A 114 -14.10 7.71 -2.37
N SER A 115 -15.01 7.12 -3.14
CA SER A 115 -15.82 6.01 -2.72
C SER A 115 -14.87 4.98 -2.14
N PHE A 116 -15.27 4.37 -1.04
CA PHE A 116 -14.53 3.32 -0.34
C PHE A 116 -14.18 2.10 -1.22
N SER A 117 -14.54 2.12 -2.51
CA SER A 117 -14.06 1.24 -3.57
C SER A 117 -12.59 1.44 -3.94
N GLN A 118 -11.93 2.50 -3.44
CA GLN A 118 -10.49 2.74 -3.62
C GLN A 118 -9.73 2.85 -2.30
N GLN A 119 -10.15 2.14 -1.24
CA GLN A 119 -9.07 1.54 -0.44
C GLN A 119 -8.17 0.81 -1.45
N PRO A 120 -6.82 0.77 -1.35
CA PRO A 120 -6.19 -0.45 -1.82
C PRO A 120 -6.97 -1.47 -1.02
N GLU A 121 -7.79 -2.31 -1.66
CA GLU A 121 -8.26 -3.50 -0.98
C GLU A 121 -7.02 -3.97 -0.25
N ARG A 122 -7.10 -4.05 1.08
CA ARG A 122 -5.99 -4.53 1.86
C ARG A 122 -5.87 -5.95 1.34
N LYS A 123 -5.07 -6.12 0.28
CA LYS A 123 -5.22 -7.27 -0.61
C LYS A 123 -4.97 -8.38 0.34
N PHE A 124 -5.99 -9.20 0.57
CA PHE A 124 -5.78 -10.33 1.44
C PHE A 124 -4.57 -11.05 0.87
N LYS A 125 -3.69 -11.58 1.72
CA LYS A 125 -2.45 -12.20 1.23
C LYS A 125 -2.71 -13.21 0.10
N TYR A 126 -3.90 -13.83 0.05
CA TYR A 126 -4.35 -14.64 -1.09
C TYR A 126 -4.54 -13.86 -2.41
N GLN A 127 -5.10 -12.65 -2.40
CA GLN A 127 -5.26 -11.81 -3.61
C GLN A 127 -3.91 -11.33 -4.13
N GLU A 128 -3.02 -10.90 -3.22
CA GLU A 128 -1.64 -10.51 -3.57
C GLU A 128 -0.89 -11.71 -4.18
N TYR A 129 -1.03 -12.89 -3.58
CA TYR A 129 -0.45 -14.13 -4.09
C TYR A 129 -1.01 -14.50 -5.48
N GLU A 130 -2.33 -14.43 -5.66
CA GLU A 130 -2.99 -14.73 -6.93
C GLU A 130 -2.51 -13.82 -8.06
N GLU A 131 -2.21 -12.55 -7.79
CA GLU A 131 -1.68 -11.63 -8.79
C GLU A 131 -0.26 -12.01 -9.22
N PHE A 132 0.63 -12.28 -8.27
CA PHE A 132 1.97 -12.81 -8.60
C PHE A 132 1.86 -14.11 -9.38
N PHE A 133 1.01 -15.04 -8.93
CA PHE A 133 0.77 -16.30 -9.62
C PHE A 133 0.28 -16.11 -11.06
N ASN A 134 -0.73 -15.26 -11.27
CA ASN A 134 -1.29 -15.00 -12.60
C ASN A 134 -0.31 -14.26 -13.51
N GLY A 135 0.52 -13.36 -12.95
CA GLY A 135 1.60 -12.71 -13.68
C GLY A 135 2.59 -13.73 -14.22
N PHE A 136 3.11 -14.62 -13.37
CA PHE A 136 4.01 -15.68 -13.79
C PHE A 136 3.36 -16.74 -14.68
N LEU A 137 2.04 -16.94 -14.59
CA LEU A 137 1.29 -17.86 -15.45
C LEU A 137 1.02 -17.29 -16.84
N THR A 138 1.00 -15.96 -17.00
CA THR A 138 0.80 -15.30 -18.30
C THR A 138 2.12 -14.95 -18.99
N ASP A 139 3.23 -14.92 -18.25
CA ASP A 139 4.56 -14.71 -18.79
C ASP A 139 5.16 -16.01 -19.36
N SER A 140 5.16 -16.11 -20.70
CA SER A 140 5.73 -17.23 -21.44
C SER A 140 7.26 -17.39 -21.26
N ASN A 141 7.96 -16.40 -20.73
CA ASN A 141 9.40 -16.42 -20.48
C ASN A 141 9.75 -16.45 -18.98
N ALA A 142 8.77 -16.66 -18.11
CA ALA A 142 8.95 -16.63 -16.66
C ALA A 142 10.11 -17.55 -16.23
N ASN A 143 11.06 -16.98 -15.48
CA ASN A 143 12.20 -17.72 -14.98
C ASN A 143 11.78 -18.58 -13.77
N PRO A 144 11.93 -19.92 -13.81
CA PRO A 144 11.48 -20.76 -12.71
C PRO A 144 12.21 -20.55 -11.37
N GLY A 145 13.43 -20.00 -11.37
CA GLY A 145 14.13 -19.60 -10.15
C GLY A 145 13.47 -18.39 -9.48
N GLU A 146 13.20 -17.34 -10.25
CA GLU A 146 12.51 -16.13 -9.78
C GLU A 146 11.10 -16.44 -9.29
N VAL A 147 10.34 -17.23 -10.06
CA VAL A 147 8.98 -17.63 -9.69
C VAL A 147 8.99 -18.37 -8.35
N LYS A 148 9.97 -19.25 -8.12
CA LYS A 148 10.12 -19.95 -6.84
C LYS A 148 10.48 -19.01 -5.70
N GLU A 149 11.43 -18.09 -5.90
CA GLU A 149 11.82 -17.11 -4.88
C GLU A 149 10.66 -16.21 -4.46
N VAL A 150 9.79 -15.82 -5.40
CA VAL A 150 8.63 -14.98 -5.11
C VAL A 150 7.49 -15.78 -4.51
N LEU A 151 7.11 -16.91 -5.11
CA LEU A 151 5.90 -17.65 -4.72
C LEU A 151 6.10 -18.67 -3.60
N ASN A 152 7.35 -19.06 -3.28
CA ASN A 152 7.69 -20.01 -2.21
C ASN A 152 8.47 -19.34 -1.05
N ASN A 153 8.26 -18.04 -0.85
CA ASN A 153 8.84 -17.26 0.24
C ASN A 153 8.02 -17.41 1.52
N ASP A 154 8.26 -18.47 2.31
CA ASP A 154 7.51 -18.72 3.57
C ASP A 154 7.58 -17.58 4.60
N PRO A 155 8.70 -16.87 4.78
CA PRO A 155 8.73 -15.67 5.63
C PRO A 155 7.72 -14.58 5.22
N PHE A 156 7.43 -14.47 3.93
CA PHE A 156 6.48 -13.50 3.38
C PHE A 156 5.06 -14.06 3.23
N TRP A 157 4.95 -15.36 2.93
CA TRP A 157 3.73 -16.12 2.81
C TRP A 157 3.66 -17.14 3.93
N GLU A 158 2.92 -16.82 4.99
CA GLU A 158 2.76 -17.68 6.18
C GLU A 158 2.50 -19.17 5.85
N ASN A 159 1.86 -19.47 4.70
CA ASN A 159 1.78 -20.81 4.14
C ASN A 159 1.77 -20.77 2.60
N SER A 160 2.94 -20.55 1.99
CA SER A 160 3.11 -20.43 0.53
C SER A 160 2.51 -21.61 -0.26
N SER A 161 2.64 -22.82 0.26
CA SER A 161 2.14 -24.05 -0.37
C SER A 161 0.61 -24.09 -0.45
N GLU A 162 -0.09 -23.63 0.58
CA GLU A 162 -1.56 -23.57 0.57
C GLU A 162 -2.06 -22.45 -0.36
N TYR A 163 -1.36 -21.30 -0.40
CA TYR A 163 -1.67 -20.24 -1.37
C TYR A 163 -1.48 -20.70 -2.82
N LEU A 164 -0.39 -21.40 -3.14
CA LEU A 164 -0.15 -22.00 -4.45
C LEU A 164 -1.26 -22.96 -4.87
N LYS A 165 -1.66 -23.84 -3.94
CA LYS A 165 -2.75 -24.81 -4.16
C LYS A 165 -4.08 -24.11 -4.44
N ASN A 166 -4.38 -23.04 -3.73
CA ASN A 166 -5.61 -22.28 -3.90
C ASN A 166 -5.63 -21.48 -5.21
N ALA A 167 -4.54 -20.77 -5.53
CA ALA A 167 -4.41 -20.02 -6.78
C ALA A 167 -4.49 -20.96 -8.00
N ARG A 168 -3.79 -22.10 -7.98
CA ARG A 168 -3.88 -23.13 -9.03
C ARG A 168 -5.30 -23.66 -9.22
N ARG A 169 -5.99 -24.00 -8.11
CA ARG A 169 -7.38 -24.49 -8.17
C ARG A 169 -8.32 -23.46 -8.76
N LYS A 170 -8.14 -22.19 -8.40
CA LYS A 170 -8.91 -21.07 -8.94
C LYS A 170 -8.67 -20.84 -10.43
N ALA A 171 -7.44 -21.01 -10.88
CA ALA A 171 -7.07 -20.99 -12.30
C ALA A 171 -7.55 -22.24 -13.08
N GLY A 172 -8.17 -23.22 -12.42
CA GLY A 172 -8.69 -24.43 -13.07
C GLY A 172 -7.60 -25.41 -13.55
N LEU A 173 -6.35 -25.24 -13.10
CA LEU A 173 -5.22 -26.04 -13.57
C LEU A 173 -4.98 -27.28 -12.71
N THR A 174 -4.61 -28.39 -13.33
CA THR A 174 -3.98 -29.52 -12.64
C THR A 174 -2.52 -29.22 -12.30
N VAL A 175 -1.93 -30.01 -11.40
CA VAL A 175 -0.50 -29.86 -11.05
C VAL A 175 0.39 -30.13 -12.27
N SER A 176 0.02 -31.09 -13.11
CA SER A 176 0.76 -31.42 -14.33
C SER A 176 0.71 -30.29 -15.38
N GLU A 177 -0.43 -29.65 -15.56
CA GLU A 177 -0.58 -28.50 -16.47
C GLU A 177 0.20 -27.29 -15.96
N LEU A 178 0.14 -27.00 -14.66
CA LEU A 178 0.91 -25.90 -14.08
C LEU A 178 2.42 -26.14 -14.27
N LYS A 179 2.91 -27.37 -14.02
CA LYS A 179 4.33 -27.71 -14.19
C LYS A 179 4.83 -27.61 -15.64
N ALA A 180 3.94 -27.81 -16.61
CA ALA A 180 4.29 -27.64 -18.02
C ALA A 180 4.56 -26.17 -18.38
N HIS A 181 4.17 -25.22 -17.52
CA HIS A 181 4.47 -23.80 -17.69
C HIS A 181 5.93 -23.49 -17.36
N PRO A 182 6.65 -22.69 -18.19
CA PRO A 182 8.09 -22.40 -18.03
C PRO A 182 8.49 -21.95 -16.62
N GLY A 183 7.70 -21.06 -16.01
CA GLY A 183 7.94 -20.54 -14.67
C GLY A 183 7.68 -21.50 -13.51
N PHE A 184 7.06 -22.66 -13.73
CA PHE A 184 6.56 -23.54 -12.65
C PHE A 184 7.18 -24.94 -12.65
N THR A 185 8.26 -25.13 -13.40
CA THR A 185 8.99 -26.41 -13.50
C THR A 185 9.57 -26.89 -12.15
N TRP A 186 9.73 -25.98 -11.19
CA TRP A 186 10.20 -26.23 -9.82
C TRP A 186 9.19 -26.93 -8.91
N ILE A 187 7.92 -27.04 -9.31
CA ILE A 187 6.89 -27.72 -8.53
C ILE A 187 7.12 -29.24 -8.59
N ASP A 188 7.29 -29.85 -7.42
CA ASP A 188 7.46 -31.30 -7.26
C ASP A 188 6.08 -32.01 -7.34
N PRO A 189 5.89 -33.04 -8.19
CA PRO A 189 4.56 -33.61 -8.39
C PRO A 189 4.01 -34.43 -7.22
N LYS A 190 4.78 -34.80 -6.18
CA LYS A 190 4.28 -35.61 -5.03
C LYS A 190 5.31 -35.84 -3.91
N GLY A 191 4.99 -35.39 -2.69
CA GLY A 191 4.97 -36.24 -1.49
C GLY A 191 6.21 -37.05 -1.09
N THR A 192 7.43 -36.53 -1.25
CA THR A 192 8.67 -37.17 -0.75
C THR A 192 9.21 -36.60 0.57
N ALA A 193 8.47 -35.74 1.27
CA ALA A 193 8.75 -35.46 2.68
C ALA A 193 8.27 -36.68 3.50
N LYS A 194 9.21 -37.42 4.07
CA LYS A 194 8.92 -38.41 5.13
C LYS A 194 8.50 -37.67 6.39
N ASP A 195 7.53 -38.24 7.12
CA ASP A 195 7.21 -37.93 8.53
C ASP A 195 8.48 -37.84 9.39
#